data_AF-A0AAW2WNA7-F1
#
_entry.id   AF-A0AAW2WNA7-F1
#
_cell.length_a   1.000
_cell.length_b   1.000
_cell.length_c   1.000
_cell.angle_alpha   90.00
_cell.angle_beta   90.00
_cell.angle_gamma   90.00
#
_symmetry.space_group_name_H-M   'P 1'
#
loop_
_entity.id
_entity.type
_entity.pdbx_description
1 polymer ?
#
loop_
_entity_poly.entity_id
_entity_poly.type
_entity_poly.pdbx_seq_one_letter_code
_entity_poly.pdbx_strand_id
1 'polypeptide(L)'
;MEASEEILLNSLANSGVPIPAGVSSVHDLTPPTLFYVCSHALRLIDGPHHASSFRASLPEDSMPDRVKICMDLASAFNNLGFNPDLSFHKFLYPSKEDLYKLVRFLVGKLSESSGALTSGDGETVPNEQILTGLQDLRLKTQALESNYMRSQDDLTQRPAEPNSVIQNVEISVEESNAIEQDFHPNECSAGYHDANFSEKVESSRKNATGDHDGSQNQEVLQKPMVAKYSELQHADEERGLLEAALEMVLDDQHPLEFYIEQLNSQVEAKRHKLKELETEWDAKEKALQEEKRNLEQSLIGLYPKAAGKLTERKEIVLETESILSEIKRRKQDNDIQRILRDTRELQLESNTIQERLNRTYAIVNETIFSVPTNLEDYCREAKKDPVARQAYRLLTNIHESFEQIAGKILTTDRSRRDAADYEAKLAIISARSLKMDKLQADLDAIRKENHLLEQCLHNL
;
A
#
# COMPACT_ATOMS: atom_id res chain seq x y z
N MET A 1 -26.78 15.78 -28.57
CA MET A 1 -27.06 14.94 -27.39
C MET A 1 -28.31 14.10 -27.63
N GLU A 2 -29.33 14.65 -28.27
CA GLU A 2 -30.60 13.97 -28.64
C GLU A 2 -30.39 12.71 -29.52
N ALA A 3 -29.53 12.79 -30.55
CA ALA A 3 -29.26 11.66 -31.44
C ALA A 3 -28.67 10.41 -30.75
N SER A 4 -27.95 10.57 -29.64
CA SER A 4 -27.40 9.43 -28.89
C SER A 4 -28.43 8.74 -27.99
N GLU A 5 -29.47 9.45 -27.56
CA GLU A 5 -30.52 8.91 -26.68
C GLU A 5 -31.52 8.06 -27.45
N GLU A 6 -31.88 8.50 -28.66
CA GLU A 6 -32.75 7.75 -29.58
C GLU A 6 -32.10 6.43 -30.00
N ILE A 7 -30.78 6.42 -30.22
CA ILE A 7 -30.02 5.20 -30.52
C ILE A 7 -30.10 4.23 -29.33
N LEU A 8 -29.96 4.70 -28.09
CA LEU A 8 -30.04 3.83 -26.90
C LEU A 8 -31.43 3.20 -26.73
N LEU A 9 -32.51 3.96 -26.97
CA LEU A 9 -33.87 3.43 -26.93
C LEU A 9 -34.11 2.41 -28.04
N ASN A 10 -33.68 2.71 -29.27
CA ASN A 10 -33.79 1.76 -30.37
C ASN A 10 -32.99 0.48 -30.12
N SER A 11 -31.79 0.58 -29.54
CA SER A 11 -31.00 -0.58 -29.12
C SER A 11 -31.73 -1.41 -28.06
N LEU A 12 -32.36 -0.76 -27.07
CA LEU A 12 -33.10 -1.43 -26.01
C LEU A 12 -34.33 -2.19 -26.55
N ALA A 13 -35.07 -1.57 -27.48
CA ALA A 13 -36.18 -2.20 -28.19
C ALA A 13 -35.72 -3.40 -29.04
N ASN A 14 -34.62 -3.26 -29.76
CA ASN A 14 -34.04 -4.34 -30.57
C ASN A 14 -33.55 -5.52 -29.71
N SER A 15 -33.13 -5.27 -28.47
CA SER A 15 -32.82 -6.30 -27.48
C SER A 15 -34.04 -6.99 -26.88
N GLY A 16 -35.26 -6.64 -27.30
CA GLY A 16 -36.51 -7.30 -26.87
C GLY A 16 -37.18 -6.67 -25.65
N VAL A 17 -36.73 -5.49 -25.19
CA VAL A 17 -37.36 -4.78 -24.07
C VAL A 17 -38.50 -3.87 -24.60
N PRO A 18 -39.74 -4.01 -24.10
CA PRO A 18 -40.88 -3.21 -24.55
C PRO A 18 -40.76 -1.76 -24.04
N ILE A 19 -40.85 -0.81 -24.96
CA ILE A 19 -40.88 0.63 -24.65
C ILE A 19 -42.34 1.11 -24.56
N PRO A 20 -42.77 1.71 -23.45
CA PRO A 20 -44.12 2.24 -23.29
C PRO A 20 -44.48 3.33 -24.31
N ALA A 21 -45.75 3.38 -24.73
CA ALA A 21 -46.23 4.40 -25.68
C ALA A 21 -46.11 5.81 -25.08
N GLY A 22 -45.42 6.71 -25.77
CA GLY A 22 -45.21 8.10 -25.36
C GLY A 22 -43.78 8.45 -24.89
N VAL A 23 -42.85 7.50 -24.94
CA VAL A 23 -41.42 7.73 -24.66
C VAL A 23 -40.68 7.93 -25.99
N SER A 24 -40.18 9.14 -26.27
CA SER A 24 -39.41 9.46 -27.48
C SER A 24 -37.94 9.77 -27.17
N SER A 25 -37.63 10.17 -25.95
CA SER A 25 -36.28 10.32 -25.40
C SER A 25 -36.14 9.52 -24.10
N VAL A 26 -34.90 9.18 -23.73
CA VAL A 26 -34.55 8.58 -22.43
C VAL A 26 -35.06 9.45 -21.26
N HIS A 27 -35.25 10.75 -21.48
CA HIS A 27 -35.78 11.69 -20.49
C HIS A 27 -37.30 11.60 -20.26
N ASP A 28 -38.04 10.96 -21.17
CA ASP A 28 -39.49 10.78 -21.03
C ASP A 28 -39.84 9.60 -20.10
N LEU A 29 -38.82 8.88 -19.60
CA LEU A 29 -38.97 7.78 -18.67
C LEU A 29 -39.34 8.29 -17.26
N THR A 30 -40.62 8.23 -16.95
CA THR A 30 -41.15 8.39 -15.60
C THR A 30 -40.74 7.21 -14.68
N PRO A 31 -40.77 7.36 -13.34
CA PRO A 31 -40.42 6.29 -12.40
C PRO A 31 -41.16 4.95 -12.64
N PRO A 32 -42.48 4.93 -12.94
CA PRO A 32 -43.18 3.68 -13.28
C PRO A 32 -42.69 3.05 -14.59
N THR A 33 -42.47 3.86 -15.63
CA THR A 33 -41.97 3.37 -16.93
C THR A 33 -40.52 2.92 -16.88
N LEU A 34 -39.68 3.59 -16.07
CA LEU A 34 -38.30 3.21 -15.82
C LEU A 34 -38.24 1.85 -15.11
N PHE A 35 -39.04 1.70 -14.05
CA PHE A 35 -39.14 0.45 -13.31
C PHE A 35 -39.57 -0.71 -14.23
N TYR A 36 -40.57 -0.47 -15.10
CA TYR A 36 -41.02 -1.43 -16.09
C TYR A 36 -39.90 -1.87 -17.03
N VAL A 37 -39.20 -0.92 -17.66
CA VAL A 37 -38.09 -1.17 -18.59
C VAL A 37 -36.95 -1.93 -17.92
N CYS A 38 -36.52 -1.50 -16.73
CA CYS A 38 -35.45 -2.13 -15.97
C CYS A 38 -35.81 -3.56 -15.55
N SER A 39 -37.03 -3.78 -15.05
CA SER A 39 -37.50 -5.11 -14.64
C SER A 39 -37.53 -6.08 -15.82
N HIS A 40 -37.88 -5.60 -17.01
CA HIS A 40 -37.95 -6.43 -18.22
C HIS A 40 -36.56 -6.72 -18.79
N ALA A 41 -35.67 -5.72 -18.80
CA ALA A 41 -34.29 -5.91 -19.22
C ALA A 41 -33.55 -6.94 -18.33
N LEU A 42 -33.75 -6.88 -17.01
CA LEU A 42 -33.17 -7.87 -16.10
C LEU A 42 -33.63 -9.30 -16.39
N ARG A 43 -34.92 -9.50 -16.73
CA ARG A 43 -35.44 -10.82 -17.10
C ARG A 43 -34.77 -11.40 -18.34
N LEU A 44 -34.33 -10.54 -19.27
CA LEU A 44 -33.64 -10.96 -20.49
C LEU A 44 -32.16 -11.24 -20.27
N ILE A 45 -31.51 -10.54 -19.33
CA ILE A 45 -30.08 -10.69 -19.04
C ILE A 45 -29.79 -11.97 -18.23
N ASP A 46 -30.58 -12.23 -17.18
CA ASP A 46 -30.20 -13.21 -16.14
C ASP A 46 -31.06 -14.50 -16.15
N GLY A 47 -31.92 -14.66 -17.17
CA GLY A 47 -32.75 -15.84 -17.34
C GLY A 47 -33.77 -16.07 -16.20
N PRO A 48 -34.40 -17.26 -16.13
CA PRO A 48 -35.52 -17.54 -15.24
C PRO A 48 -35.16 -17.60 -13.74
N HIS A 49 -33.87 -17.46 -13.38
CA HIS A 49 -33.41 -17.58 -12.00
C HIS A 49 -33.84 -16.41 -11.10
N HIS A 50 -34.28 -15.27 -11.64
CA HIS A 50 -34.91 -14.16 -10.90
C HIS A 50 -36.25 -13.66 -11.49
N ALA A 51 -36.78 -14.31 -12.55
CA ALA A 51 -38.01 -13.88 -13.23
C ALA A 51 -39.25 -13.84 -12.32
N SER A 52 -39.21 -14.48 -11.15
CA SER A 52 -40.28 -14.55 -10.16
C SER A 52 -40.25 -13.43 -9.10
N SER A 53 -39.19 -12.62 -8.98
CA SER A 53 -39.05 -11.66 -7.87
C SER A 53 -39.64 -10.25 -8.13
N PHE A 54 -39.83 -9.84 -9.38
CA PHE A 54 -40.24 -8.45 -9.68
C PHE A 54 -41.63 -8.38 -10.31
N ARG A 55 -42.57 -7.73 -9.61
CA ARG A 55 -43.90 -7.39 -10.14
C ARG A 55 -43.78 -6.55 -11.41
N ALA A 56 -44.73 -6.71 -12.35
CA ALA A 56 -44.70 -6.03 -13.65
C ALA A 56 -45.02 -4.52 -13.58
N SER A 57 -45.40 -3.99 -12.42
CA SER A 57 -45.72 -2.58 -12.23
C SER A 57 -45.37 -2.10 -10.83
N LEU A 58 -45.07 -0.81 -10.73
CA LEU A 58 -44.84 -0.12 -9.47
C LEU A 58 -46.21 0.15 -8.80
N PRO A 59 -46.41 -0.23 -7.51
CA PRO A 59 -47.69 0.04 -6.81
C PRO A 59 -47.97 1.54 -6.70
N GLU A 60 -49.20 1.98 -6.98
CA GLU A 60 -49.61 3.39 -6.88
C GLU A 60 -49.98 3.81 -5.44
N ASP A 61 -50.48 2.88 -4.62
CA ASP A 61 -51.16 3.21 -3.35
C ASP A 61 -50.30 3.09 -2.07
N SER A 62 -49.05 2.60 -2.15
CA SER A 62 -48.21 2.31 -0.96
C SER A 62 -46.73 2.66 -1.17
N MET A 63 -46.28 3.78 -0.58
CA MET A 63 -44.88 4.21 -0.62
C MET A 63 -43.88 3.23 0.03
N PRO A 64 -44.18 2.58 1.17
CA PRO A 64 -43.28 1.57 1.75
C PRO A 64 -43.02 0.39 0.79
N ASP A 65 -44.05 -0.06 0.07
CA ASP A 65 -43.90 -1.13 -0.92
C ASP A 65 -43.08 -0.68 -2.12
N ARG A 66 -43.25 0.57 -2.57
CA ARG A 66 -42.41 1.17 -3.63
C ARG A 66 -40.94 1.23 -3.24
N VAL A 67 -40.63 1.65 -2.01
CA VAL A 67 -39.24 1.70 -1.51
C VAL A 67 -38.63 0.31 -1.47
N LYS A 68 -39.35 -0.70 -0.94
CA LYS A 68 -38.88 -2.08 -0.87
C LYS A 68 -38.57 -2.65 -2.26
N ILE A 69 -39.52 -2.53 -3.19
CA ILE A 69 -39.38 -3.06 -4.56
C ILE A 69 -38.24 -2.36 -5.32
N CYS A 70 -38.09 -1.04 -5.18
CA CYS A 70 -36.98 -0.31 -5.78
C CYS A 70 -35.63 -0.61 -5.12
N MET A 71 -35.62 -0.97 -3.83
CA MET A 71 -34.42 -1.43 -3.13
C MET A 71 -33.97 -2.80 -3.64
N ASP A 72 -34.90 -3.74 -3.81
CA ASP A 72 -34.63 -5.05 -4.39
C ASP A 72 -34.10 -4.92 -5.83
N LEU A 73 -34.68 -4.01 -6.62
CA LEU A 73 -34.22 -3.72 -7.97
C LEU A 73 -32.80 -3.13 -7.97
N ALA A 74 -32.52 -2.18 -7.08
CA ALA A 74 -31.20 -1.59 -6.96
C ALA A 74 -30.12 -2.63 -6.60
N SER A 75 -30.43 -3.55 -5.68
CA SER A 75 -29.54 -4.66 -5.33
C SER A 75 -29.25 -5.58 -6.52
N ALA A 76 -30.24 -5.89 -7.36
CA ALA A 76 -30.03 -6.69 -8.57
C ALA A 76 -29.05 -6.02 -9.55
N PHE A 77 -29.18 -4.70 -9.76
CA PHE A 77 -28.26 -3.95 -10.61
C PHE A 77 -26.85 -3.84 -10.02
N ASN A 78 -26.73 -3.69 -8.70
CA ASN A 78 -25.44 -3.70 -8.03
C ASN A 78 -24.74 -5.06 -8.19
N ASN A 79 -25.49 -6.16 -8.09
CA ASN A 79 -24.97 -7.52 -8.32
C ASN A 79 -24.51 -7.75 -9.78
N LEU A 80 -25.13 -7.07 -10.76
CA LEU A 80 -24.71 -7.09 -12.17
C LEU A 80 -23.44 -6.26 -12.46
N GLY A 81 -22.84 -5.64 -11.44
CA GLY A 81 -21.61 -4.86 -11.55
C GLY A 81 -21.83 -3.39 -11.90
N PHE A 82 -23.02 -2.83 -11.62
CA PHE A 82 -23.22 -1.38 -11.69
C PHE A 82 -22.50 -0.71 -10.50
N ASN A 83 -21.36 -0.06 -10.74
CA ASN A 83 -20.47 0.50 -9.71
C ASN A 83 -20.78 1.98 -9.41
N PRO A 84 -20.74 2.48 -8.15
CA PRO A 84 -21.73 2.22 -7.09
C PRO A 84 -22.50 3.51 -6.67
N ASP A 85 -23.46 3.35 -5.74
CA ASP A 85 -24.52 4.28 -5.29
C ASP A 85 -25.85 4.21 -6.05
N LEU A 86 -26.20 3.06 -6.63
CA LEU A 86 -27.58 2.84 -7.03
C LEU A 86 -28.42 2.49 -5.79
N SER A 87 -29.18 3.47 -5.31
CA SER A 87 -30.15 3.32 -4.23
C SER A 87 -31.58 3.37 -4.77
N PHE A 88 -32.55 2.92 -3.97
CA PHE A 88 -33.97 3.00 -4.34
C PHE A 88 -34.40 4.43 -4.71
N HIS A 89 -33.74 5.45 -4.15
CA HIS A 89 -34.03 6.86 -4.41
C HIS A 89 -33.82 7.23 -5.87
N LYS A 90 -32.82 6.64 -6.54
CA LYS A 90 -32.54 6.89 -7.97
C LYS A 90 -33.58 6.28 -8.91
N PHE A 91 -34.38 5.32 -8.44
CA PHE A 91 -35.51 4.78 -9.21
C PHE A 91 -36.81 5.54 -8.95
N LEU A 92 -37.03 6.02 -7.73
CA LEU A 92 -38.22 6.80 -7.38
C LEU A 92 -38.13 8.25 -7.86
N TYR A 93 -36.92 8.80 -7.88
CA TYR A 93 -36.63 10.19 -8.27
C TYR A 93 -35.37 10.24 -9.15
N PRO A 94 -35.43 9.69 -10.38
CA PRO A 94 -34.27 9.63 -11.26
C PRO A 94 -33.87 11.02 -11.76
N SER A 95 -32.57 11.34 -11.71
CA SER A 95 -32.03 12.50 -12.43
C SER A 95 -31.85 12.16 -13.91
N LYS A 96 -31.72 13.19 -14.76
CA LYS A 96 -31.43 13.02 -16.20
C LYS A 96 -30.16 12.19 -16.43
N GLU A 97 -29.17 12.37 -15.57
CA GLU A 97 -27.90 11.65 -15.63
C GLU A 97 -28.05 10.18 -15.18
N ASP A 98 -28.87 9.92 -14.15
CA ASP A 98 -29.15 8.56 -13.69
C ASP A 98 -29.88 7.75 -14.75
N LEU A 99 -30.90 8.33 -15.42
CA LEU A 99 -31.63 7.67 -16.51
C LEU A 99 -30.69 7.24 -17.63
N TYR A 100 -29.83 8.15 -18.08
CA TYR A 100 -28.89 7.88 -19.16
C TYR A 100 -27.87 6.81 -18.79
N LYS A 101 -27.29 6.89 -17.58
CA LYS A 101 -26.33 5.89 -17.07
C LYS A 101 -26.97 4.50 -16.97
N LEU A 102 -28.20 4.44 -16.46
CA LEU A 102 -28.91 3.18 -16.26
C LEU A 102 -29.29 2.52 -17.60
N VAL A 103 -29.86 3.28 -18.54
CA VAL A 103 -30.22 2.76 -19.88
C VAL A 103 -28.97 2.35 -20.65
N ARG A 104 -27.90 3.15 -20.62
CA ARG A 104 -26.64 2.81 -21.30
C ARG A 104 -26.02 1.52 -20.74
N PHE A 105 -26.05 1.34 -19.42
CA PHE A 105 -25.58 0.12 -18.78
C PHE A 105 -26.40 -1.09 -19.22
N LEU A 106 -27.73 -0.98 -19.23
CA LEU A 106 -28.62 -2.06 -19.68
C LEU A 106 -28.35 -2.46 -21.14
N VAL A 107 -28.22 -1.50 -22.05
CA VAL A 107 -27.91 -1.78 -23.46
C VAL A 107 -26.55 -2.49 -23.60
N GLY A 108 -25.56 -2.07 -22.81
CA GLY A 108 -24.25 -2.74 -22.75
C GLY A 108 -24.38 -4.20 -22.31
N LYS A 109 -25.11 -4.46 -21.22
CA LYS A 109 -25.33 -5.81 -20.69
C LYS A 109 -26.18 -6.70 -21.59
N LEU A 110 -27.21 -6.15 -22.23
CA LEU A 110 -28.03 -6.88 -23.20
C LEU A 110 -27.26 -7.23 -24.48
N SER A 111 -26.31 -6.37 -24.89
CA SER A 111 -25.43 -6.65 -26.02
C SER A 111 -24.40 -7.74 -25.68
N GLU A 112 -23.91 -7.77 -24.44
CA GLU A 112 -23.03 -8.83 -23.93
C GLU A 112 -23.78 -10.17 -23.82
N SER A 113 -25.04 -10.18 -23.37
CA SER A 113 -25.86 -11.41 -23.26
C SER A 113 -26.36 -11.91 -24.62
N SER A 114 -26.63 -11.01 -25.57
CA SER A 114 -26.96 -11.36 -26.97
C SER A 114 -25.74 -11.76 -27.80
N GLY A 115 -24.52 -11.54 -27.28
CA GLY A 115 -23.25 -11.87 -27.94
C GLY A 115 -22.91 -13.37 -27.96
N ALA A 116 -23.72 -14.22 -27.34
CA ALA A 116 -23.63 -15.66 -27.50
C ALA A 116 -24.33 -16.10 -28.80
N LEU A 117 -23.52 -16.25 -29.86
CA LEU A 117 -23.87 -16.84 -31.16
C LEU A 117 -24.84 -16.02 -32.01
N THR A 118 -24.29 -15.18 -32.89
CA THR A 118 -24.52 -15.22 -34.35
C THR A 118 -23.77 -14.05 -35.00
N SER A 119 -22.68 -14.39 -35.70
CA SER A 119 -22.20 -13.56 -36.80
C SER A 119 -22.29 -14.44 -38.04
N GLY A 120 -23.32 -14.19 -38.85
CA GLY A 120 -23.37 -14.71 -40.21
C GLY A 120 -22.22 -14.13 -41.01
N ASP A 121 -21.29 -14.98 -41.40
CA ASP A 121 -21.03 -15.27 -42.80
C ASP A 121 -20.27 -16.60 -42.85
N GLY A 122 -20.65 -17.46 -43.80
CA GLY A 122 -20.23 -18.84 -43.84
C GLY A 122 -18.74 -19.00 -44.09
N GLU A 123 -18.03 -19.53 -43.09
CA GLU A 123 -16.95 -20.50 -43.29
C GLU A 123 -16.71 -21.23 -41.96
N THR A 124 -17.05 -22.51 -41.97
CA THR A 124 -16.84 -23.43 -40.85
C THR A 124 -15.41 -23.99 -40.90
N VAL A 125 -14.73 -23.93 -39.74
CA VAL A 125 -13.53 -24.71 -39.31
C VAL A 125 -12.17 -24.09 -39.70
N PRO A 126 -11.11 -24.09 -38.83
CA PRO A 126 -10.91 -24.81 -37.57
C PRO A 126 -10.67 -23.90 -36.36
N ASN A 127 -11.74 -23.58 -35.63
CA ASN A 127 -11.65 -22.88 -34.35
C ASN A 127 -11.31 -23.82 -33.18
N GLU A 128 -11.46 -25.14 -33.37
CA GLU A 128 -11.30 -26.14 -32.30
C GLU A 128 -9.88 -26.18 -31.73
N GLN A 129 -8.83 -26.12 -32.56
CA GLN A 129 -7.46 -26.26 -32.05
C GLN A 129 -7.01 -25.05 -31.21
N ILE A 130 -7.47 -23.85 -31.55
CA ILE A 130 -7.12 -22.62 -30.84
C ILE A 130 -8.00 -22.43 -29.61
N LEU A 131 -9.28 -22.75 -29.69
CA LEU A 131 -10.13 -22.82 -28.49
C LEU A 131 -9.59 -23.88 -27.52
N THR A 132 -9.26 -25.07 -28.00
CA THR A 132 -8.68 -26.14 -27.15
C THR A 132 -7.33 -25.70 -26.59
N GLY A 133 -6.48 -25.03 -27.38
CA GLY A 133 -5.20 -24.49 -26.91
C GLY A 133 -5.37 -23.39 -25.85
N LEU A 134 -6.30 -22.45 -26.05
CA LEU A 134 -6.62 -21.41 -25.06
C LEU A 134 -7.26 -21.99 -23.80
N GLN A 135 -8.05 -23.04 -23.94
CA GLN A 135 -8.72 -23.72 -22.84
C GLN A 135 -7.74 -24.60 -22.05
N ASP A 136 -6.79 -25.27 -22.71
CA ASP A 136 -5.68 -25.99 -22.10
C ASP A 136 -4.71 -25.04 -21.39
N LEU A 137 -4.36 -23.91 -22.01
CA LEU A 137 -3.56 -22.87 -21.37
C LEU A 137 -4.27 -22.31 -20.14
N ARG A 138 -5.59 -22.05 -20.23
CA ARG A 138 -6.41 -21.63 -19.09
C ARG A 138 -6.45 -22.68 -17.98
N LEU A 139 -6.59 -23.95 -18.31
CA LEU A 139 -6.56 -25.05 -17.34
C LEU A 139 -5.19 -25.17 -16.68
N LYS A 140 -4.09 -25.00 -17.42
CA LYS A 140 -2.72 -24.98 -16.87
C LYS A 140 -2.48 -23.78 -15.96
N THR A 141 -2.93 -22.59 -16.33
CA THR A 141 -2.82 -21.39 -15.49
C THR A 141 -3.67 -21.52 -14.24
N GLN A 142 -4.90 -22.02 -14.37
CA GLN A 142 -5.81 -22.23 -13.26
C GLN A 142 -5.37 -23.38 -12.34
N ALA A 143 -4.67 -24.40 -12.87
CA ALA A 143 -4.02 -25.44 -12.08
C ALA A 143 -2.84 -24.89 -11.27
N LEU A 144 -2.03 -24.01 -11.85
CA LEU A 144 -0.96 -23.29 -11.15
C LEU A 144 -1.53 -22.37 -10.05
N GLU A 145 -2.61 -21.64 -10.35
CA GLU A 145 -3.33 -20.83 -9.38
C GLU A 145 -4.00 -21.70 -8.30
N SER A 146 -4.55 -22.87 -8.63
CA SER A 146 -5.14 -23.78 -7.64
C SER A 146 -4.09 -24.40 -6.71
N ASN A 147 -2.87 -24.65 -7.19
CA ASN A 147 -1.76 -25.07 -6.35
C ASN A 147 -1.26 -23.91 -5.46
N TYR A 148 -1.42 -22.66 -5.90
CA TYR A 148 -1.12 -21.46 -5.12
C TYR A 148 -2.23 -21.11 -4.10
N MET A 149 -3.50 -21.39 -4.42
CA MET A 149 -4.67 -21.11 -3.57
C MET A 149 -5.02 -22.24 -2.60
N ARG A 150 -4.70 -23.50 -2.92
CA ARG A 150 -4.86 -24.64 -1.98
C ARG A 150 -3.92 -24.54 -0.78
N SER A 151 -2.86 -23.73 -0.89
CA SER A 151 -1.96 -23.36 0.21
C SER A 151 -2.46 -22.16 1.03
N GLN A 152 -3.49 -21.43 0.58
CA GLN A 152 -4.05 -20.27 1.29
C GLN A 152 -5.30 -20.58 2.14
N ASP A 153 -6.03 -21.66 1.84
CA ASP A 153 -7.21 -22.05 2.62
C ASP A 153 -6.87 -22.52 4.06
N ASP A 154 -5.61 -22.82 4.34
CA ASP A 154 -5.14 -23.14 5.71
C ASP A 154 -4.76 -21.89 6.53
N LEU A 155 -4.88 -20.68 5.97
CA LEU A 155 -4.48 -19.42 6.62
C LEU A 155 -5.62 -18.44 6.92
N THR A 156 -6.89 -18.81 6.72
CA THR A 156 -8.02 -17.91 7.00
C THR A 156 -8.77 -18.24 8.30
N GLN A 157 -8.08 -18.10 9.43
CA GLN A 157 -8.72 -17.68 10.68
C GLN A 157 -8.01 -16.44 11.22
N ARG A 158 -8.33 -15.30 10.61
CA ARG A 158 -8.06 -13.98 11.18
C ARG A 158 -9.26 -13.61 12.06
N PRO A 159 -9.05 -13.14 13.30
CA PRO A 159 -10.11 -12.37 13.92
C PRO A 159 -9.67 -10.93 14.23
N ALA A 160 -10.30 -10.02 13.50
CA ALA A 160 -10.71 -8.65 13.83
C ALA A 160 -9.79 -7.80 14.74
N GLU A 161 -9.33 -6.69 14.17
CA GLU A 161 -8.84 -5.50 14.89
C GLU A 161 -9.88 -4.99 15.91
N PRO A 162 -9.40 -4.39 17.01
CA PRO A 162 -10.01 -3.11 17.39
C PRO A 162 -8.99 -2.02 17.72
N ASN A 163 -9.41 -0.81 17.32
CA ASN A 163 -8.92 0.54 17.60
C ASN A 163 -8.34 0.83 18.99
N SER A 164 -7.39 1.79 18.96
CA SER A 164 -7.12 2.89 19.91
C SER A 164 -6.87 2.56 21.38
N VAL A 165 -5.69 2.93 21.89
CA VAL A 165 -5.49 4.07 22.81
C VAL A 165 -3.97 4.32 22.92
N ILE A 166 -3.55 5.53 22.57
CA ILE A 166 -2.25 6.09 22.96
C ILE A 166 -2.33 6.42 24.44
N GLN A 167 -1.43 5.86 25.27
CA GLN A 167 -1.05 6.53 26.50
C GLN A 167 0.43 6.34 26.84
N ASN A 168 1.14 7.45 26.64
CA ASN A 168 2.43 7.87 27.14
C ASN A 168 2.89 7.17 28.44
N VAL A 169 4.13 6.65 28.42
CA VAL A 169 5.00 6.69 29.60
C VAL A 169 6.35 7.26 29.17
N GLU A 170 6.61 8.42 29.74
CA GLU A 170 7.81 9.25 29.70
C GLU A 170 8.94 8.52 30.42
N ILE A 171 10.09 8.31 29.76
CA ILE A 171 11.31 7.84 30.42
C ILE A 171 12.22 9.06 30.63
N SER A 172 12.33 9.49 31.88
CA SER A 172 13.34 10.45 32.32
C SER A 172 14.72 9.80 32.36
N VAL A 173 15.67 10.51 31.73
CA VAL A 173 17.10 10.22 31.73
C VAL A 173 17.72 10.87 32.97
N GLU A 174 18.51 10.13 33.74
CA GLU A 174 19.58 10.71 34.56
C GLU A 174 20.89 9.96 34.34
N GLU A 175 21.86 10.72 33.85
CA GLU A 175 23.26 10.37 33.66
C GLU A 175 23.96 10.10 35.00
N SER A 176 25.00 9.28 35.00
CA SER A 176 26.01 9.31 36.06
C SER A 176 27.41 9.01 35.52
N ASN A 177 28.31 9.95 35.85
CA ASN A 177 29.70 10.07 35.45
C ASN A 177 30.61 8.97 36.02
N ALA A 178 31.66 8.67 35.26
CA ALA A 178 32.79 7.82 35.62
C ALA A 178 33.73 8.48 36.64
N ILE A 179 34.27 7.69 37.59
CA ILE A 179 35.61 7.86 38.18
C ILE A 179 36.23 6.47 38.46
N GLU A 180 37.52 6.38 38.12
CA GLU A 180 38.50 5.28 38.20
C GLU A 180 38.71 4.67 39.59
N GLN A 181 39.11 3.38 39.65
CA GLN A 181 40.35 2.97 40.33
C GLN A 181 40.72 1.49 40.08
N ASP A 182 42.02 1.29 39.79
CA ASP A 182 42.74 0.04 39.55
C ASP A 182 42.69 -0.97 40.71
N PHE A 183 42.90 -2.25 40.40
CA PHE A 183 44.00 -3.12 40.89
C PHE A 183 43.64 -4.61 40.70
N HIS A 184 44.37 -5.29 39.82
CA HIS A 184 44.62 -6.75 39.88
C HIS A 184 45.83 -7.00 40.81
N PRO A 185 45.99 -8.15 41.52
CA PRO A 185 46.19 -9.43 40.83
C PRO A 185 45.77 -10.74 41.57
N ASN A 186 45.55 -11.78 40.75
CA ASN A 186 45.97 -13.19 40.90
C ASN A 186 45.81 -13.94 42.25
N GLU A 187 45.05 -15.05 42.26
CA GLU A 187 45.57 -16.42 42.50
C GLU A 187 44.45 -17.49 42.64
N CYS A 188 44.70 -18.61 41.96
CA CYS A 188 44.32 -20.03 42.16
C CYS A 188 43.33 -20.51 43.25
N SER A 189 42.53 -21.51 42.82
CA SER A 189 42.33 -22.83 43.44
C SER A 189 41.18 -23.06 44.46
N ALA A 190 40.22 -23.89 44.00
CA ALA A 190 39.62 -25.08 44.63
C ALA A 190 39.00 -25.03 46.05
N GLY A 191 37.77 -25.55 46.19
CA GLY A 191 37.27 -26.04 47.48
C GLY A 191 35.76 -26.26 47.59
N TYR A 192 35.38 -27.54 47.52
CA TYR A 192 34.11 -28.25 47.77
C TYR A 192 33.20 -27.87 48.96
N HIS A 193 31.96 -28.39 48.87
CA HIS A 193 30.93 -28.80 49.88
C HIS A 193 29.60 -28.04 49.70
N ASP A 194 28.50 -28.62 49.19
CA ASP A 194 27.72 -29.84 49.50
C ASP A 194 26.77 -29.76 50.72
N ALA A 195 25.52 -30.16 50.44
CA ALA A 195 24.40 -30.59 51.28
C ALA A 195 23.78 -29.64 52.32
N ASN A 196 22.47 -29.35 52.18
CA ASN A 196 21.47 -30.21 52.85
C ASN A 196 20.01 -29.96 52.45
N PHE A 197 19.31 -31.08 52.39
CA PHE A 197 17.89 -31.35 52.12
C PHE A 197 17.11 -31.49 53.44
N SER A 198 15.78 -31.28 53.40
CA SER A 198 14.71 -31.85 54.28
C SER A 198 13.61 -30.78 54.53
N GLU A 199 12.43 -30.83 53.91
CA GLU A 199 11.25 -31.72 54.12
C GLU A 199 10.28 -31.21 55.22
N LYS A 200 9.03 -30.90 54.84
CA LYS A 200 7.81 -31.12 55.67
C LYS A 200 6.47 -30.92 54.91
N VAL A 201 5.96 -32.04 54.40
CA VAL A 201 4.62 -32.65 54.46
C VAL A 201 3.40 -31.87 55.06
N GLU A 202 2.33 -31.81 54.24
CA GLU A 202 0.86 -31.97 54.42
C GLU A 202 -0.14 -30.91 55.02
N SER A 203 -1.26 -30.81 54.25
CA SER A 203 -2.70 -30.81 54.61
C SER A 203 -3.48 -29.49 54.79
N SER A 204 -4.48 -29.25 53.92
CA SER A 204 -5.92 -29.28 54.30
C SER A 204 -6.89 -29.00 53.14
N ARG A 205 -8.06 -29.62 53.21
CA ARG A 205 -9.16 -29.70 52.22
C ARG A 205 -10.47 -29.18 52.86
N LYS A 206 -11.44 -28.79 52.02
CA LYS A 206 -12.90 -28.50 52.23
C LYS A 206 -13.24 -26.99 52.37
N ASN A 207 -14.35 -26.41 51.89
CA ASN A 207 -15.52 -26.75 51.03
C ASN A 207 -16.23 -25.41 50.72
N ALA A 208 -16.92 -25.23 49.58
CA ALA A 208 -18.23 -24.53 49.48
C ALA A 208 -18.80 -24.56 48.05
N THR A 209 -20.13 -24.68 47.99
CA THR A 209 -21.01 -24.88 46.83
C THR A 209 -21.76 -23.57 46.53
N GLY A 210 -22.14 -23.30 45.28
CA GLY A 210 -23.09 -22.22 44.93
C GLY A 210 -23.27 -22.00 43.42
N ASP A 211 -24.52 -21.84 43.00
CA ASP A 211 -25.07 -21.98 41.65
C ASP A 211 -24.87 -20.81 40.63
N HIS A 212 -25.09 -21.19 39.36
CA HIS A 212 -25.77 -20.47 38.24
C HIS A 212 -25.02 -19.62 37.18
N ASP A 213 -25.41 -19.93 35.93
CA ASP A 213 -25.41 -19.17 34.65
C ASP A 213 -24.07 -18.99 33.90
N GLY A 214 -23.89 -19.35 32.63
CA GLY A 214 -24.84 -19.61 31.55
C GLY A 214 -24.47 -18.78 30.31
N SER A 215 -23.55 -19.31 29.50
CA SER A 215 -23.41 -19.01 28.06
C SER A 215 -23.07 -17.59 27.60
N GLN A 216 -21.86 -17.07 27.88
CA GLN A 216 -21.20 -16.06 27.01
C GLN A 216 -19.67 -16.21 26.85
N ASN A 217 -19.03 -17.23 27.45
CA ASN A 217 -17.55 -17.28 27.55
C ASN A 217 -16.83 -18.16 26.51
N GLN A 218 -17.47 -18.59 25.42
CA GLN A 218 -16.82 -19.49 24.47
C GLN A 218 -16.00 -18.78 23.39
N GLU A 219 -16.25 -17.50 23.10
CA GLU A 219 -15.57 -16.76 22.01
C GLU A 219 -14.34 -15.94 22.50
N VAL A 220 -14.28 -15.56 23.78
CA VAL A 220 -13.17 -14.75 24.34
C VAL A 220 -11.95 -15.59 24.70
N LEU A 221 -12.11 -16.90 24.90
CA LEU A 221 -11.00 -17.81 25.29
C LEU A 221 -10.22 -18.39 24.10
N GLN A 222 -10.77 -18.39 22.87
CA GLN A 222 -10.07 -18.95 21.71
C GLN A 222 -8.90 -18.07 21.23
N LYS A 223 -9.06 -16.73 21.19
CA LYS A 223 -8.00 -15.80 20.76
C LYS A 223 -6.72 -15.85 21.61
N PRO A 224 -6.77 -15.78 22.95
CA PRO A 224 -5.56 -15.85 23.78
C PRO A 224 -4.96 -17.26 23.82
N MET A 225 -5.75 -18.31 23.59
CA MET A 225 -5.26 -19.68 23.57
C MET A 225 -4.48 -19.99 22.29
N VAL A 226 -4.93 -19.48 21.13
CA VAL A 226 -4.19 -19.58 19.85
C VAL A 226 -2.88 -18.79 19.91
N ALA A 227 -2.90 -17.55 20.43
CA ALA A 227 -1.69 -16.74 20.60
C ALA A 227 -0.66 -17.40 21.53
N LYS A 228 -1.12 -17.97 22.65
CA LYS A 228 -0.24 -18.72 23.57
C LYS A 228 0.28 -20.03 22.97
N TYR A 229 -0.49 -20.69 22.12
CA TYR A 229 -0.02 -21.89 21.43
C TYR A 229 1.08 -21.55 20.43
N SER A 230 0.95 -20.41 19.72
CA SER A 230 2.00 -19.90 18.83
C SER A 230 3.26 -19.43 19.59
N GLU A 231 3.10 -18.77 20.74
CA GLU A 231 4.23 -18.39 21.62
C GLU A 231 4.95 -19.62 22.19
N LEU A 232 4.19 -20.65 22.61
CA LEU A 232 4.74 -21.90 23.12
C LEU A 232 5.48 -22.69 22.02
N GLN A 233 4.93 -22.68 20.80
CA GLN A 233 5.56 -23.32 19.64
C GLN A 233 6.85 -22.61 19.24
N HIS A 234 6.88 -21.28 19.25
CA HIS A 234 8.11 -20.50 19.03
C HIS A 234 9.16 -20.80 20.11
N ALA A 235 8.75 -20.87 21.39
CA ALA A 235 9.65 -21.21 22.48
C ALA A 235 10.17 -22.66 22.41
N ASP A 236 9.35 -23.61 21.94
CA ASP A 236 9.77 -25.00 21.70
C ASP A 236 10.75 -25.11 20.52
N GLU A 237 10.55 -24.34 19.45
CA GLU A 237 11.48 -24.24 18.31
C GLU A 237 12.82 -23.62 18.75
N GLU A 238 12.80 -22.54 19.54
CA GLU A 238 14.00 -21.95 20.14
C GLU A 238 14.71 -22.92 21.08
N ARG A 239 13.97 -23.68 21.90
CA ARG A 239 14.55 -24.73 22.75
C ARG A 239 15.21 -25.81 21.92
N GLY A 240 14.60 -26.25 20.81
CA GLY A 240 15.19 -27.25 19.91
C GLY A 240 16.47 -26.75 19.24
N LEU A 241 16.53 -25.49 18.84
CA LEU A 241 17.76 -24.86 18.33
C LEU A 241 18.84 -24.76 19.41
N LEU A 242 18.47 -24.44 20.65
CA LEU A 242 19.39 -24.38 21.78
C LEU A 242 19.91 -25.76 22.18
N GLU A 243 19.06 -26.79 22.16
CA GLU A 243 19.45 -28.17 22.43
C GLU A 243 20.42 -28.68 21.37
N ALA A 244 20.16 -28.43 20.09
CA ALA A 244 21.08 -28.75 19.02
C ALA A 244 22.42 -27.98 19.15
N ALA A 245 22.37 -26.71 19.53
CA ALA A 245 23.59 -25.92 19.79
C ALA A 245 24.39 -26.44 20.99
N LEU A 246 23.68 -26.87 22.05
CA LEU A 246 24.30 -27.47 23.22
C LEU A 246 24.94 -28.82 22.88
N GLU A 247 24.28 -29.66 22.08
CA GLU A 247 24.81 -30.94 21.61
C GLU A 247 26.08 -30.76 20.77
N MET A 248 26.14 -29.74 19.91
CA MET A 248 27.35 -29.41 19.14
C MET A 248 28.50 -28.87 20.01
N VAL A 249 28.20 -28.16 21.10
CA VAL A 249 29.23 -27.62 22.03
C VAL A 249 29.72 -28.68 23.01
N LEU A 250 28.89 -29.68 23.32
CA LEU A 250 29.21 -30.78 24.24
C LEU A 250 29.85 -31.99 23.52
N ASP A 251 29.95 -31.99 22.19
CA ASP A 251 30.69 -33.04 21.47
C ASP A 251 32.20 -32.78 21.49
N ASP A 252 32.91 -33.49 22.36
CA ASP A 252 34.38 -33.49 22.42
C ASP A 252 35.03 -34.30 21.28
N GLN A 253 34.25 -35.04 20.46
CA GLN A 253 34.78 -35.92 19.41
C GLN A 253 35.08 -35.17 18.10
N HIS A 254 34.37 -34.07 17.83
CA HIS A 254 34.56 -33.28 16.62
C HIS A 254 34.79 -31.80 16.97
N PRO A 255 35.82 -31.16 16.39
CA PRO A 255 35.97 -29.71 16.52
C PRO A 255 34.73 -28.99 15.99
N LEU A 256 34.39 -27.85 16.57
CA LEU A 256 33.27 -26.98 16.12
C LEU A 256 33.27 -26.73 14.60
N GLU A 257 34.46 -26.66 13.99
CA GLU A 257 34.65 -26.52 12.53
C GLU A 257 33.95 -27.62 11.71
N PHE A 258 33.89 -28.85 12.22
CA PHE A 258 33.23 -29.99 11.57
C PHE A 258 31.72 -29.76 11.42
N TYR A 259 31.07 -29.26 12.46
CA TYR A 259 29.63 -28.96 12.44
C TYR A 259 29.32 -27.76 11.56
N ILE A 260 30.19 -26.75 11.55
CA ILE A 260 30.11 -25.62 10.62
C ILE A 260 30.18 -26.13 9.18
N GLU A 261 31.13 -27.02 8.86
CA GLU A 261 31.28 -27.59 7.52
C GLU A 261 30.08 -28.48 7.12
N GLN A 262 29.50 -29.23 8.05
CA GLN A 262 28.32 -30.06 7.80
C GLN A 262 27.07 -29.21 7.54
N LEU A 263 26.83 -28.16 8.35
CA LEU A 263 25.75 -27.20 8.13
C LEU A 263 25.95 -26.45 6.82
N ASN A 264 27.18 -26.03 6.52
CA ASN A 264 27.51 -25.37 5.26
C ASN A 264 27.27 -26.29 4.07
N SER A 265 27.63 -27.57 4.16
CA SER A 265 27.34 -28.59 3.14
C SER A 265 25.84 -28.79 2.93
N GLN A 266 25.03 -28.79 4.00
CA GLN A 266 23.57 -28.86 3.89
C GLN A 266 22.97 -27.60 3.24
N VAL A 267 23.48 -26.42 3.60
CA VAL A 267 23.09 -25.14 3.00
C VAL A 267 23.43 -25.13 1.52
N GLU A 268 24.63 -25.56 1.13
CA GLU A 268 25.03 -25.66 -0.29
C GLU A 268 24.19 -26.68 -1.06
N ALA A 269 23.85 -27.82 -0.47
CA ALA A 269 22.95 -28.79 -1.09
C ALA A 269 21.54 -28.22 -1.30
N LYS A 270 20.97 -27.51 -0.32
CA LYS A 270 19.68 -26.82 -0.46
C LYS A 270 19.75 -25.69 -1.49
N ARG A 271 20.85 -24.92 -1.53
CA ARG A 271 21.11 -23.89 -2.56
C ARG A 271 21.17 -24.50 -3.96
N HIS A 272 21.79 -25.67 -4.13
CA HIS A 272 21.85 -26.35 -5.42
C HIS A 272 20.47 -26.76 -5.90
N LYS A 273 19.67 -27.39 -5.03
CA LYS A 273 18.28 -27.78 -5.35
C LYS A 273 17.39 -26.59 -5.71
N LEU A 274 17.53 -25.47 -4.98
CA LEU A 274 16.83 -24.23 -5.30
C LEU A 274 17.22 -23.70 -6.68
N LYS A 275 18.52 -23.70 -7.02
CA LYS A 275 18.97 -23.31 -8.36
C LYS A 275 18.42 -24.24 -9.44
N GLU A 276 18.38 -25.55 -9.20
CA GLU A 276 17.76 -26.49 -10.15
C GLU A 276 16.28 -26.17 -10.37
N LEU A 277 15.52 -25.99 -9.29
CA LEU A 277 14.10 -25.61 -9.38
C LEU A 277 13.88 -24.25 -10.07
N GLU A 278 14.76 -23.27 -9.81
CA GLU A 278 14.73 -21.96 -10.49
C GLU A 278 14.99 -22.13 -12.00
N THR A 279 15.94 -22.98 -12.39
CA THR A 279 16.19 -23.27 -13.82
C THR A 279 15.03 -24.03 -14.47
N GLU A 280 14.37 -24.94 -13.75
CA GLU A 280 13.19 -25.65 -14.25
C GLU A 280 11.99 -24.70 -14.39
N TRP A 281 11.80 -23.79 -13.44
CA TRP A 281 10.77 -22.75 -13.49
C TRP A 281 11.01 -21.82 -14.68
N ASP A 282 12.23 -21.32 -14.84
CA ASP A 282 12.63 -20.48 -15.98
C ASP A 282 12.39 -21.18 -17.32
N ALA A 283 12.68 -22.49 -17.40
CA ALA A 283 12.44 -23.27 -18.60
C ALA A 283 10.94 -23.38 -18.90
N LYS A 284 10.11 -23.59 -17.87
CA LYS A 284 8.65 -23.67 -18.01
C LYS A 284 8.03 -22.33 -18.35
N GLU A 285 8.49 -21.24 -17.74
CA GLU A 285 8.06 -19.88 -18.06
C GLU A 285 8.38 -19.54 -19.52
N LYS A 286 9.60 -19.83 -19.99
CA LYS A 286 9.98 -19.65 -21.40
C LYS A 286 9.11 -20.46 -22.35
N ALA A 287 8.83 -21.73 -22.03
CA ALA A 287 7.98 -22.59 -22.85
C ALA A 287 6.55 -22.04 -22.95
N LEU A 288 5.97 -21.59 -21.83
CA LEU A 288 4.64 -20.97 -21.81
C LEU A 288 4.60 -19.64 -22.56
N GLN A 289 5.65 -18.83 -22.44
CA GLN A 289 5.74 -17.55 -23.13
C GLN A 289 5.87 -17.74 -24.65
N GLU A 290 6.57 -18.78 -25.09
CA GLU A 290 6.66 -19.18 -26.48
C GLU A 290 5.32 -19.72 -27.02
N GLU A 291 4.61 -20.55 -26.25
CA GLU A 291 3.26 -21.02 -26.59
C GLU A 291 2.28 -19.85 -26.72
N LYS A 292 2.30 -18.90 -25.77
CA LYS A 292 1.54 -17.65 -25.85
C LYS A 292 1.87 -16.86 -27.11
N ARG A 293 3.15 -16.68 -27.43
CA ARG A 293 3.60 -15.96 -28.64
C ARG A 293 3.07 -16.63 -29.91
N ASN A 294 3.08 -17.96 -29.95
CA ASN A 294 2.57 -18.73 -31.08
C ASN A 294 1.05 -18.60 -31.22
N LEU A 295 0.31 -18.67 -30.11
CA LEU A 295 -1.15 -18.44 -30.10
C LEU A 295 -1.50 -17.01 -30.52
N GLU A 296 -0.78 -16.00 -30.04
CA GLU A 296 -0.96 -14.61 -30.45
C GLU A 296 -0.69 -14.42 -31.96
N GLN A 297 0.36 -15.03 -32.50
CA GLN A 297 0.63 -15.02 -33.94
C GLN A 297 -0.46 -15.72 -34.75
N SER A 298 -0.96 -16.86 -34.27
CA SER A 298 -2.07 -17.58 -34.90
C SER A 298 -3.35 -16.72 -34.90
N LEU A 299 -3.63 -16.02 -33.80
CA LEU A 299 -4.76 -15.10 -33.67
C LEU A 299 -4.65 -13.89 -34.60
N ILE A 300 -3.44 -13.33 -34.74
CA ILE A 300 -3.16 -12.26 -35.70
C ILE A 300 -3.40 -12.73 -37.14
N GLY A 301 -2.98 -13.95 -37.47
CA GLY A 301 -3.20 -14.55 -38.79
C GLY A 301 -4.67 -14.78 -39.13
N LEU A 302 -5.50 -15.16 -38.15
CA LEU A 302 -6.94 -15.36 -38.32
C LEU A 302 -7.74 -14.05 -38.40
N TYR A 303 -7.27 -12.99 -37.74
CA TYR A 303 -7.97 -11.71 -37.67
C TYR A 303 -7.06 -10.53 -38.07
N PRO A 304 -6.52 -10.49 -39.31
CA PRO A 304 -5.50 -9.52 -39.70
C PRO A 304 -6.01 -8.07 -39.67
N LYS A 305 -7.29 -7.85 -39.95
CA LYS A 305 -7.91 -6.51 -39.92
C LYS A 305 -8.09 -5.97 -38.50
N ALA A 306 -8.41 -6.84 -37.54
CA ALA A 306 -8.51 -6.47 -36.13
C ALA A 306 -7.11 -6.28 -35.53
N ALA A 307 -6.15 -7.12 -35.91
CA ALA A 307 -4.76 -7.00 -35.52
C ALA A 307 -4.15 -5.68 -36.01
N GLY A 308 -4.39 -5.27 -37.26
CA GLY A 308 -3.93 -3.98 -37.79
C GLY A 308 -4.41 -2.78 -36.95
N LYS A 309 -5.72 -2.74 -36.63
CA LYS A 309 -6.30 -1.70 -35.75
C LYS A 309 -5.74 -1.73 -34.33
N LEU A 310 -5.47 -2.93 -33.80
CA LEU A 310 -4.87 -3.09 -32.48
C LEU A 310 -3.43 -2.56 -32.46
N THR A 311 -2.65 -2.82 -33.50
CA THR A 311 -1.29 -2.32 -33.65
C THR A 311 -1.27 -0.79 -33.77
N GLU A 312 -2.13 -0.22 -34.60
CA GLU A 312 -2.30 1.24 -34.73
C GLU A 312 -2.68 1.87 -33.39
N ARG A 313 -3.62 1.26 -32.64
CA ARG A 313 -3.99 1.74 -31.31
C ARG A 313 -2.83 1.64 -30.32
N LYS A 314 -2.02 0.57 -30.37
CA LYS A 314 -0.82 0.42 -29.52
C LYS A 314 0.22 1.50 -29.83
N GLU A 315 0.44 1.80 -31.11
CA GLU A 315 1.35 2.85 -31.55
C GLU A 315 0.90 4.23 -31.06
N ILE A 316 -0.40 4.55 -31.21
CA ILE A 316 -0.97 5.79 -30.68
C ILE A 316 -0.80 5.87 -29.16
N VAL A 317 -1.06 4.78 -28.42
CA VAL A 317 -0.89 4.77 -26.96
C VAL A 317 0.57 5.06 -26.59
N LEU A 318 1.53 4.38 -27.23
CA LEU A 318 2.96 4.62 -27.00
C LEU A 318 3.37 6.06 -27.34
N GLU A 319 2.83 6.62 -28.43
CA GLU A 319 3.08 8.01 -28.80
C GLU A 319 2.48 8.98 -27.77
N THR A 320 1.26 8.73 -27.30
CA THR A 320 0.65 9.56 -26.24
C THR A 320 1.43 9.48 -24.93
N GLU A 321 1.92 8.31 -24.52
CA GLU A 321 2.76 8.14 -23.34
C GLU A 321 4.09 8.88 -23.46
N SER A 322 4.70 8.83 -24.65
CA SER A 322 5.92 9.57 -24.98
C SER A 322 5.69 11.09 -24.91
N ILE A 323 4.62 11.59 -25.53
CA ILE A 323 4.25 13.02 -25.50
C ILE A 323 3.97 13.47 -24.06
N LEU A 324 3.23 12.69 -23.27
CA LEU A 324 2.94 13.01 -21.87
C LEU A 324 4.22 13.10 -21.03
N SER A 325 5.15 12.15 -21.23
CA SER A 325 6.44 12.14 -20.56
C SER A 325 7.28 13.37 -20.93
N GLU A 326 7.32 13.74 -22.20
CA GLU A 326 8.03 14.93 -22.68
C GLU A 326 7.38 16.23 -22.17
N ILE A 327 6.05 16.33 -22.13
CA ILE A 327 5.33 17.48 -21.54
C ILE A 327 5.70 17.61 -20.05
N LYS A 328 5.68 16.50 -19.31
CA LYS A 328 6.05 16.50 -17.88
C LYS A 328 7.49 16.99 -17.69
N ARG A 329 8.43 16.47 -18.49
CA ARG A 329 9.83 16.88 -18.47
C ARG A 329 9.99 18.38 -18.77
N ARG A 330 9.31 18.90 -19.80
CA ARG A 330 9.36 20.34 -20.14
C ARG A 330 8.78 21.23 -19.05
N LYS A 331 7.71 20.80 -18.38
CA LYS A 331 7.15 21.56 -17.25
C LYS A 331 8.16 21.63 -16.10
N GLN A 332 8.77 20.48 -15.75
CA GLN A 332 9.81 20.43 -14.73
C GLN A 332 10.99 21.33 -15.09
N ASP A 333 11.47 21.31 -16.34
CA ASP A 333 12.58 22.17 -16.77
C ASP A 333 12.23 23.66 -16.67
N ASN A 334 11.02 24.05 -17.07
CA ASN A 334 10.55 25.43 -16.91
C ASN A 334 10.45 25.85 -15.42
N ASP A 335 9.96 24.98 -14.55
CA ASP A 335 9.90 25.27 -13.11
C ASP A 335 11.31 25.38 -12.50
N ILE A 336 12.25 24.52 -12.91
CA ILE A 336 13.65 24.59 -12.50
C ILE A 336 14.26 25.93 -12.96
N GLN A 337 14.07 26.31 -14.24
CA GLN A 337 14.57 27.58 -14.76
C GLN A 337 13.96 28.79 -14.03
N ARG A 338 12.69 28.71 -13.64
CA ARG A 338 12.04 29.73 -12.81
C ARG A 338 12.71 29.82 -11.44
N ILE A 339 12.82 28.71 -10.71
CA ILE A 339 13.45 28.66 -9.38
C ILE A 339 14.89 29.18 -9.43
N LEU A 340 15.66 28.82 -10.46
CA LEU A 340 17.04 29.29 -10.62
C LEU A 340 17.09 30.82 -10.82
N ARG A 341 16.17 31.38 -11.60
CA ARG A 341 16.08 32.83 -11.80
C ARG A 341 15.72 33.54 -10.50
N ASP A 342 14.69 33.07 -9.81
CA ASP A 342 14.23 33.64 -8.55
C ASP A 342 15.33 33.55 -7.48
N THR A 343 16.05 32.43 -7.42
CA THR A 343 17.20 32.24 -6.50
C THR A 343 18.32 33.24 -6.81
N ARG A 344 18.63 33.47 -8.09
CA ARG A 344 19.65 34.45 -8.50
C ARG A 344 19.22 35.88 -8.17
N GLU A 345 17.95 36.21 -8.36
CA GLU A 345 17.39 37.52 -8.01
C GLU A 345 17.47 37.76 -6.50
N LEU A 346 17.01 36.80 -5.69
CA LEU A 346 17.13 36.86 -4.23
C LEU A 346 18.57 37.02 -3.76
N GLN A 347 19.53 36.34 -4.41
CA GLN A 347 20.95 36.50 -4.09
C GLN A 347 21.45 37.93 -4.37
N LEU A 348 21.02 38.54 -5.48
CA LEU A 348 21.38 39.91 -5.83
C LEU A 348 20.74 40.92 -4.89
N GLU A 349 19.47 40.73 -4.53
CA GLU A 349 18.77 41.55 -3.54
C GLU A 349 19.44 41.46 -2.18
N SER A 350 19.75 40.26 -1.71
CA SER A 350 20.48 40.03 -0.46
C SER A 350 21.82 40.76 -0.44
N ASN A 351 22.61 40.65 -1.51
CA ASN A 351 23.88 41.37 -1.63
C ASN A 351 23.69 42.89 -1.62
N THR A 352 22.67 43.38 -2.33
CA THR A 352 22.35 44.82 -2.40
C THR A 352 21.96 45.36 -1.03
N ILE A 353 21.15 44.62 -0.26
CA ILE A 353 20.74 44.98 1.10
C ILE A 353 21.96 44.99 2.03
N GLN A 354 22.83 43.98 1.94
CA GLN A 354 24.05 43.90 2.76
C GLN A 354 25.01 45.07 2.47
N GLU A 355 25.22 45.42 1.19
CA GLU A 355 26.04 46.59 0.82
C GLU A 355 25.43 47.89 1.34
N ARG A 356 24.10 48.05 1.23
CA ARG A 356 23.40 49.23 1.76
C ARG A 356 23.53 49.31 3.28
N LEU A 357 23.43 48.19 3.99
CA LEU A 357 23.64 48.12 5.45
C LEU A 357 25.05 48.58 5.81
N ASN A 358 26.07 48.00 5.17
CA ASN A 358 27.48 48.34 5.43
C ASN A 358 27.77 49.84 5.16
N ARG A 359 27.25 50.39 4.06
CA ARG A 359 27.39 51.83 3.74
C ARG A 359 26.68 52.71 4.77
N THR A 360 25.46 52.35 5.17
CA THR A 360 24.68 53.11 6.15
C THR A 360 25.36 53.09 7.51
N TYR A 361 25.87 51.93 7.95
CA TYR A 361 26.66 51.83 9.18
C TYR A 361 27.87 52.75 9.15
N ALA A 362 28.65 52.71 8.06
CA ALA A 362 29.83 53.55 7.90
C ALA A 362 29.47 55.04 7.98
N ILE A 363 28.41 55.48 7.31
CA ILE A 363 27.93 56.88 7.37
C ILE A 363 27.53 57.25 8.80
N VAL A 364 26.71 56.43 9.47
CA VAL A 364 26.26 56.72 10.83
C VAL A 364 27.45 56.77 11.79
N ASN A 365 28.39 55.83 11.66
CA ASN A 365 29.62 55.81 12.44
C ASN A 365 30.44 57.09 12.26
N GLU A 366 30.66 57.52 11.01
CA GLU A 366 31.29 58.80 10.73
C GLU A 366 30.50 59.96 11.35
N THR A 367 29.19 60.06 11.16
CA THR A 367 28.39 61.18 11.72
C THR A 367 28.45 61.31 13.24
N ILE A 368 28.58 60.20 13.98
CA ILE A 368 28.72 60.21 15.44
C ILE A 368 30.07 60.81 15.87
N PHE A 369 31.11 60.68 15.04
CA PHE A 369 32.46 61.15 15.34
C PHE A 369 32.94 62.36 14.50
N SER A 370 32.21 62.76 13.45
CA SER A 370 32.69 63.66 12.41
C SER A 370 32.09 65.07 12.42
N VAL A 371 31.40 65.55 13.47
CA VAL A 371 30.91 66.95 13.49
C VAL A 371 32.10 67.93 13.41
N PRO A 372 32.29 68.70 12.32
CA PRO A 372 33.46 69.55 12.15
C PRO A 372 33.05 71.02 11.96
N THR A 373 33.32 71.84 12.96
CA THR A 373 33.72 73.23 12.70
C THR A 373 34.92 73.51 13.61
N ASN A 374 36.11 73.37 13.03
CA ASN A 374 37.47 73.59 13.56
C ASN A 374 38.16 72.30 14.08
N LEU A 375 39.19 71.91 13.33
CA LEU A 375 39.58 70.52 13.04
C LEU A 375 40.55 69.88 14.04
N GLU A 376 41.08 70.61 15.02
CA GLU A 376 42.12 70.06 15.92
C GLU A 376 41.70 69.97 17.39
N ASP A 377 40.72 70.75 17.83
CA ASP A 377 40.27 70.77 19.23
C ASP A 377 39.00 69.94 19.50
N TYR A 378 38.07 69.82 18.54
CA TYR A 378 36.78 69.15 18.78
C TYR A 378 36.85 67.62 18.78
N CYS A 379 37.75 67.01 18.00
CA CYS A 379 37.94 65.54 17.97
C CYS A 379 38.38 64.96 19.32
N ARG A 380 38.94 65.79 20.22
CA ARG A 380 39.31 65.42 21.58
C ARG A 380 38.15 65.57 22.57
N GLU A 381 37.17 66.41 22.27
CA GLU A 381 36.03 66.73 23.13
C GLU A 381 34.76 65.95 22.76
N ALA A 382 34.52 65.65 21.47
CA ALA A 382 33.45 64.76 21.02
C ALA A 382 33.64 63.31 21.52
N LYS A 383 34.89 62.83 21.62
CA LYS A 383 35.22 61.56 22.30
C LYS A 383 34.96 61.59 23.81
N LYS A 384 34.73 62.77 24.40
CA LYS A 384 34.37 62.96 25.81
C LYS A 384 32.88 63.21 26.03
N ASP A 385 32.08 63.41 24.99
CA ASP A 385 30.64 63.52 25.15
C ASP A 385 30.07 62.17 25.65
N PRO A 386 29.48 62.11 26.86
CA PRO A 386 28.85 60.90 27.36
C PRO A 386 27.71 60.42 26.45
N VAL A 387 26.98 61.33 25.79
CA VAL A 387 25.83 61.01 24.94
C VAL A 387 26.29 60.38 23.62
N ALA A 388 27.24 60.98 22.90
CA ALA A 388 27.81 60.41 21.68
C ALA A 388 28.43 59.02 21.91
N ARG A 389 29.12 58.80 23.05
CA ARG A 389 29.66 57.49 23.41
C ARG A 389 28.57 56.46 23.71
N GLN A 390 27.51 56.87 24.38
CA GLN A 390 26.37 55.99 24.65
C GLN A 390 25.66 55.62 23.34
N ALA A 391 25.44 56.58 22.44
CA ALA A 391 24.86 56.34 21.12
C ALA A 391 25.73 55.40 20.27
N TYR A 392 27.06 55.57 20.27
CA TYR A 392 27.97 54.67 19.57
C TYR A 392 27.91 53.24 20.13
N ARG A 393 27.97 53.07 21.46
CA ARG A 393 27.84 51.73 22.08
C ARG A 393 26.52 51.07 21.70
N LEU A 394 25.42 51.80 21.71
CA LEU A 394 24.12 51.27 21.30
C LEU A 394 24.13 50.86 19.82
N LEU A 395 24.71 51.67 18.93
CA LEU A 395 24.80 51.37 17.51
C LEU A 395 25.66 50.11 17.26
N THR A 396 26.83 50.00 17.87
CA THR A 396 27.71 48.83 17.75
C THR A 396 27.03 47.59 18.30
N ASN A 397 26.38 47.68 19.47
CA ASN A 397 25.63 46.56 20.06
C ASN A 397 24.48 46.11 19.15
N ILE A 398 23.76 47.04 18.51
CA ILE A 398 22.68 46.71 17.57
C ILE A 398 23.27 45.97 16.36
N HIS A 399 24.36 46.45 15.76
CA HIS A 399 24.99 45.78 14.62
C HIS A 399 25.52 44.39 14.96
N GLU A 400 26.21 44.25 16.10
CA GLU A 400 26.67 42.95 16.58
C GLU A 400 25.50 42.00 16.84
N SER A 401 24.40 42.49 17.43
CA SER A 401 23.21 41.67 17.67
C SER A 401 22.57 41.17 16.36
N PHE A 402 22.48 42.02 15.33
CA PHE A 402 21.96 41.61 14.02
C PHE A 402 22.89 40.63 13.30
N GLU A 403 24.21 40.81 13.41
CA GLU A 403 25.19 39.87 12.87
C GLU A 403 25.08 38.50 13.54
N GLN A 404 24.94 38.47 14.87
CA GLN A 404 24.70 37.24 15.63
C GLN A 404 23.37 36.58 15.24
N ILE A 405 22.29 37.35 15.05
CA ILE A 405 21.00 36.83 14.61
C ILE A 405 21.11 36.23 13.20
N ALA A 406 21.72 36.94 12.25
CA ALA A 406 21.93 36.45 10.89
C ALA A 406 22.75 35.16 10.88
N GLY A 407 23.83 35.10 11.66
CA GLY A 407 24.65 33.90 11.83
C GLY A 407 23.84 32.72 12.39
N LYS A 408 23.05 32.93 13.44
CA LYS A 408 22.19 31.89 14.04
C LYS A 408 21.11 31.39 13.08
N ILE A 409 20.53 32.28 12.27
CA ILE A 409 19.54 31.89 11.25
C ILE A 409 20.22 30.99 10.21
N LEU A 410 21.41 31.36 9.71
CA LEU A 410 22.13 30.57 8.71
C LEU A 410 22.59 29.20 9.23
N THR A 411 23.04 29.11 10.49
CA THR A 411 23.41 27.83 11.10
C THR A 411 22.17 26.95 11.32
N THR A 412 21.07 27.53 11.80
CA THR A 412 19.78 26.83 11.94
C THR A 412 19.29 26.30 10.59
N ASP A 413 19.38 27.11 9.53
CA ASP A 413 19.01 26.71 8.17
C ASP A 413 19.89 25.61 7.59
N ARG A 414 21.17 25.56 7.97
CA ARG A 414 22.06 24.46 7.61
C ARG A 414 21.65 23.19 8.34
N SER A 415 21.52 23.24 9.66
CA SER A 415 21.10 22.09 10.47
C SER A 415 19.74 21.55 10.05
N ARG A 416 18.79 22.41 9.66
CA ARG A 416 17.48 22.02 9.14
C ARG A 416 17.57 21.27 7.81
N ARG A 417 18.45 21.71 6.89
CA ARG A 417 18.70 21.00 5.62
C ARG A 417 19.36 19.65 5.86
N ASP A 418 20.37 19.60 6.72
CA ASP A 418 21.03 18.35 7.07
C ASP A 418 20.04 17.36 7.72
N ALA A 419 19.17 17.84 8.62
CA ALA A 419 18.11 17.04 9.23
C ALA A 419 17.14 16.46 8.18
N ALA A 420 16.67 17.28 7.23
CA ALA A 420 15.80 16.80 6.15
C ALA A 420 16.50 15.76 5.25
N ASP A 421 17.80 15.92 4.98
CA ASP A 421 18.59 14.94 4.23
C ASP A 421 18.74 13.62 5.00
N TYR A 422 18.93 13.68 6.31
CA TYR A 422 18.96 12.48 7.17
C TYR A 422 17.58 11.81 7.25
N GLU A 423 16.49 12.57 7.37
CA GLU A 423 15.12 12.04 7.32
C GLU A 423 14.83 11.35 5.99
N ALA A 424 15.25 11.94 4.86
CA ALA A 424 15.11 11.32 3.55
C ALA A 424 15.91 10.01 3.44
N LYS A 425 17.14 9.97 3.96
CA LYS A 425 17.95 8.74 4.02
C LYS A 425 17.29 7.68 4.91
N LEU A 426 16.76 8.07 6.07
CA LEU A 426 16.03 7.18 6.98
C LEU A 426 14.78 6.61 6.30
N ALA A 427 14.02 7.42 5.57
CA ALA A 427 12.85 6.96 4.82
C ALA A 427 13.22 5.91 3.76
N ILE A 428 14.34 6.10 3.05
CA ILE A 428 14.85 5.12 2.08
C ILE A 428 15.27 3.81 2.77
N ILE A 429 15.96 3.91 3.91
CA ILE A 429 16.41 2.74 4.67
C ILE A 429 15.21 1.99 5.25
N SER A 430 14.23 2.68 5.82
CA SER A 430 12.98 2.09 6.33
C SER A 430 12.17 1.42 5.22
N ALA A 431 12.10 2.03 4.03
CA ALA A 431 11.46 1.40 2.88
C ALA A 431 12.20 0.12 2.41
N ARG A 432 13.51 0.02 2.66
CA ARG A 432 14.30 -1.20 2.42
C ARG A 432 14.14 -2.23 3.55
N SER A 433 14.04 -1.82 4.80
CA SER A 433 13.81 -2.76 5.92
C SER A 433 12.45 -3.44 5.79
N LEU A 434 11.40 -2.73 5.37
CA LEU A 434 10.09 -3.34 5.06
C LEU A 434 10.15 -4.39 3.94
N LYS A 435 11.15 -4.33 3.05
CA LYS A 435 11.41 -5.40 2.07
C LYS A 435 12.18 -6.57 2.69
N MET A 436 13.07 -6.29 3.64
CA MET A 436 13.76 -7.32 4.42
C MET A 436 12.77 -8.12 5.27
N ASP A 437 11.78 -7.47 5.89
CA ASP A 437 10.75 -8.15 6.69
C ASP A 437 9.92 -9.13 5.83
N LYS A 438 9.62 -8.75 4.58
CA LYS A 438 8.96 -9.64 3.61
C LYS A 438 9.86 -10.82 3.21
N LEU A 439 11.12 -10.56 2.90
CA LEU A 439 12.09 -11.62 2.60
C LEU A 439 12.29 -12.57 3.78
N GLN A 440 12.27 -12.05 5.01
CA GLN A 440 12.34 -12.85 6.23
C GLN A 440 11.09 -13.72 6.39
N ALA A 441 9.90 -13.16 6.16
CA ALA A 441 8.64 -13.92 6.18
C ALA A 441 8.61 -15.02 5.11
N ASP A 442 9.07 -14.72 3.88
CA ASP A 442 9.16 -15.70 2.80
C ASP A 442 10.18 -16.81 3.14
N LEU A 443 11.31 -16.45 3.75
CA LEU A 443 12.33 -17.41 4.20
C LEU A 443 11.80 -18.32 5.30
N ASP A 444 11.06 -17.79 6.27
CA ASP A 444 10.44 -18.57 7.34
C ASP A 444 9.31 -19.47 6.82
N ALA A 445 8.57 -19.03 5.79
CA ALA A 445 7.61 -19.88 5.08
C ALA A 445 8.30 -21.06 4.38
N ILE A 446 9.40 -20.81 3.66
CA ILE A 446 10.21 -21.85 3.01
C ILE A 446 10.82 -22.81 4.03
N ARG A 447 11.26 -22.32 5.20
CA ARG A 447 11.75 -23.17 6.29
C ARG A 447 10.66 -24.09 6.83
N LYS A 448 9.45 -23.56 7.05
CA LYS A 448 8.30 -24.37 7.46
C LYS A 448 7.94 -25.44 6.44
N GLU A 449 7.88 -25.10 5.16
CA GLU A 449 7.60 -26.06 4.09
C GLU A 449 8.67 -27.17 4.02
N ASN A 450 9.94 -26.80 4.10
CA ASN A 450 11.03 -27.78 4.13
C ASN A 450 10.96 -28.71 5.34
N HIS A 451 10.59 -28.19 6.51
CA HIS A 451 10.42 -29.00 7.70
C HIS A 451 9.27 -30.02 7.54
N LEU A 452 8.15 -29.59 6.94
CA LEU A 452 7.03 -30.48 6.63
C LEU A 452 7.43 -31.58 5.64
N LEU A 453 8.21 -31.23 4.62
CA LEU A 453 8.74 -32.20 3.66
C LEU A 453 9.70 -33.20 4.30
N GLU A 454 10.58 -32.76 5.20
CA GLU A 454 11.49 -33.62 5.96
C GLU A 454 10.72 -34.58 6.89
N GLN A 455 9.65 -34.12 7.55
CA GLN A 455 8.76 -34.99 8.34
C GLN A 455 8.01 -36.01 7.48
N CYS A 456 7.52 -35.62 6.31
CA CYS A 456 6.88 -36.55 5.38
C CYS A 456 7.86 -37.61 4.85
N LEU A 457 9.12 -37.25 4.62
CA LEU A 457 10.16 -38.18 4.20
C LEU A 457 10.60 -39.14 5.31
N HIS A 458 10.53 -38.74 6.58
CA HIS A 458 10.84 -39.62 7.73
C HIS A 458 9.73 -40.63 8.03
N ASN A 459 8.51 -40.39 7.53
CA ASN A 459 7.35 -41.26 7.69
C ASN A 459 7.14 -42.25 6.52
N LEU A 460 8.10 -42.31 5.60
CA LEU A 460 8.21 -43.27 4.49
C LEU A 460 9.37 -44.23 4.77
#